data_AF-A0A7S6RD38-F1
#
_entry.id   AF-A0A7S6RD38-F1
#
_cell.length_a   1.000
_cell.length_b   1.000
_cell.length_c   1.000
_cell.angle_alpha   90.00
_cell.angle_beta   90.00
_cell.angle_gamma   90.00
#
_symmetry.space_group_name_H-M   'P 1'
#
loop_
_entity.id
_entity.type
_entity.pdbx_description
1 polymer ?
#
loop_
_entity_poly.entity_id
_entity_poly.type
_entity_poly.pdbx_seq_one_letter_code
_entity_poly.pdbx_strand_id
1 'polypeptide(L)'
;MSFSEFSPTQPVILGFDPGKDKCGLAVMGLDRQLYYHQVVTAQKAIPTIETLRQQFPISLMVMGDQTTAKQWKLQLGQTLVEQLNIILVDERYSTLEARDRYWQMYPPKGLTRLVPQGMRQPPRPIDDIVALLLIERYLNRLTSDILLH
;
A
#
# COMPACT_ATOMS: atom_id res chain seq x y z
N MET A 1 -10.93 -7.87 -19.38
CA MET A 1 -9.79 -7.63 -18.49
C MET A 1 -9.56 -8.92 -17.72
N SER A 2 -8.52 -9.66 -18.08
CA SER A 2 -8.15 -10.90 -17.40
C SER A 2 -7.56 -10.49 -16.05
N PHE A 3 -8.20 -10.88 -14.95
CA PHE A 3 -7.54 -10.93 -13.66
C PHE A 3 -6.53 -12.06 -13.80
N SER A 4 -5.25 -11.75 -13.98
CA SER A 4 -4.19 -12.76 -13.94
C SER A 4 -4.25 -13.40 -12.55
N GLU A 5 -4.58 -14.69 -12.53
CA GLU A 5 -4.62 -15.48 -11.31
C GLU A 5 -3.24 -15.45 -10.67
N PHE A 6 -3.21 -15.06 -9.39
CA PHE A 6 -2.00 -15.04 -8.59
C PHE A 6 -1.35 -16.43 -8.59
N SER A 7 -0.09 -16.53 -9.01
CA SER A 7 0.67 -17.77 -8.90
C SER A 7 1.38 -17.83 -7.54
N PRO A 8 1.20 -18.88 -6.73
CA PRO A 8 1.75 -18.97 -5.37
C PRO A 8 3.29 -18.96 -5.30
N THR A 9 3.98 -19.02 -6.45
CA THR A 9 5.45 -18.93 -6.54
C THR A 9 5.96 -17.52 -6.79
N GLN A 10 5.10 -16.54 -7.09
CA GLN A 10 5.54 -15.17 -7.35
C GLN A 10 5.66 -14.40 -6.03
N PRO A 11 6.86 -13.87 -5.69
CA PRO A 11 7.03 -13.06 -4.49
C PRO A 11 6.22 -11.77 -4.61
N VAL A 12 5.58 -11.39 -3.51
CA VAL A 12 4.80 -10.15 -3.39
C VAL A 12 5.32 -9.27 -2.26
N ILE A 13 5.07 -7.98 -2.38
CA ILE A 13 5.40 -6.97 -1.39
C ILE A 13 4.09 -6.48 -0.76
N LEU A 14 4.11 -6.35 0.56
CA LEU A 14 3.02 -5.74 1.33
C LEU A 14 3.32 -4.27 1.59
N GLY A 15 2.51 -3.38 1.06
CA GLY A 15 2.50 -1.96 1.42
C GLY A 15 1.63 -1.75 2.66
N PHE A 16 2.12 -0.93 3.59
CA PHE A 16 1.41 -0.57 4.82
C PHE A 16 1.54 0.94 5.07
N ASP A 17 0.41 1.64 5.07
CA ASP A 17 0.30 3.04 5.46
C ASP A 17 -0.32 3.12 6.88
N PRO A 18 0.51 3.26 7.92
CA PRO A 18 0.05 3.22 9.30
C PRO A 18 -0.60 4.54 9.74
N GLY A 19 -1.88 4.52 10.07
CA GLY A 19 -2.57 5.63 10.72
C GLY A 19 -2.94 5.36 12.18
N LYS A 20 -3.44 6.40 12.86
CA LYS A 20 -3.92 6.30 14.25
C LYS A 20 -5.25 5.55 14.34
N ASP A 21 -6.19 5.86 13.45
CA ASP A 21 -7.56 5.32 13.49
C ASP A 21 -7.81 4.28 12.39
N LYS A 22 -7.17 4.47 11.23
CA LYS A 22 -7.27 3.63 10.04
C LYS A 22 -5.88 3.40 9.45
N CYS A 23 -5.71 2.31 8.72
CA CYS A 23 -4.47 1.99 8.03
C CYS A 23 -4.78 1.53 6.60
N GLY A 24 -3.87 1.86 5.68
CA GLY A 24 -3.89 1.34 4.32
C GLY A 24 -3.07 0.08 4.19
N LEU A 25 -3.59 -0.90 3.44
CA LEU A 25 -2.88 -2.12 3.07
C LEU A 25 -2.94 -2.30 1.55
N ALA A 26 -1.84 -2.76 0.95
CA ALA A 26 -1.78 -3.16 -0.45
C ALA A 26 -0.84 -4.36 -0.64
N VAL A 27 -1.16 -5.27 -1.54
CA VAL A 27 -0.29 -6.40 -1.93
C VAL A 27 -0.03 -6.31 -3.43
N MET A 28 1.24 -6.23 -3.80
CA MET A 28 1.66 -6.06 -5.19
C MET A 28 2.81 -7.02 -5.54
N GLY A 29 2.75 -7.62 -6.72
CA GLY A 29 3.84 -8.44 -7.26
C GLY A 29 5.01 -7.59 -7.76
N LEU A 30 6.17 -8.22 -7.92
CA LEU A 30 7.34 -7.55 -8.53
C LEU A 30 7.10 -7.11 -9.98
N ASP A 31 6.13 -7.73 -10.65
CA ASP A 31 5.58 -7.36 -11.96
C ASP A 31 4.69 -6.11 -11.93
N ARG A 32 4.54 -5.48 -10.76
CA ARG A 32 3.67 -4.31 -10.50
C ARG A 32 2.18 -4.61 -10.62
N GLN A 33 1.80 -5.89 -10.62
CA GLN A 33 0.40 -6.27 -10.55
C GLN A 33 -0.13 -6.08 -9.12
N LEU A 34 -1.24 -5.35 -8.99
CA LEU A 34 -1.95 -5.16 -7.73
C LEU A 34 -2.89 -6.34 -7.46
N TYR A 35 -2.64 -7.10 -6.41
CA TYR A 35 -3.43 -8.28 -6.02
C TYR A 35 -4.50 -7.97 -4.98
N TYR A 36 -4.20 -7.05 -4.06
CA TYR A 36 -5.10 -6.68 -2.98
C TYR A 36 -4.83 -5.24 -2.55
N HIS A 37 -5.88 -4.51 -2.15
CA HIS A 37 -5.73 -3.27 -1.40
C HIS A 37 -6.99 -2.97 -0.59
N GLN A 38 -6.83 -2.47 0.63
CA GLN A 38 -7.95 -2.17 1.52
C GLN A 38 -7.55 -1.15 2.60
N VAL A 39 -8.50 -0.29 2.97
CA VAL A 39 -8.41 0.50 4.20
C VAL A 39 -9.09 -0.26 5.34
N VAL A 40 -8.37 -0.47 6.43
CA VAL A 40 -8.85 -1.15 7.64
C VAL A 40 -8.77 -0.23 8.85
N THR A 41 -9.50 -0.53 9.92
CA THR A 41 -9.28 0.17 11.20
C THR A 41 -7.93 -0.24 11.79
N ALA A 42 -7.31 0.63 12.59
CA ALA A 42 -6.02 0.34 13.22
C ALA A 42 -6.03 -0.99 14.00
N GLN A 43 -7.10 -1.30 14.73
CA GLN A 43 -7.23 -2.54 15.50
C GLN A 43 -7.26 -3.79 14.60
N LYS A 44 -7.70 -3.66 13.35
CA LYS A 44 -7.77 -4.76 12.38
C LYS A 44 -6.50 -4.89 11.53
N ALA A 45 -5.56 -3.95 11.62
CA ALA A 45 -4.37 -3.92 10.76
C ALA A 45 -3.53 -5.20 10.89
N ILE A 46 -3.08 -5.56 12.10
CA ILE A 46 -2.24 -6.75 12.30
C ILE A 46 -2.97 -8.05 11.94
N PRO A 47 -4.22 -8.30 12.40
CA PRO A 47 -4.95 -9.50 11.98
C PRO A 47 -5.13 -9.61 10.46
N THR A 48 -5.34 -8.48 9.78
CA THR A 48 -5.44 -8.46 8.31
C THR A 48 -4.09 -8.78 7.66
N ILE A 49 -3.00 -8.22 8.18
CA ILE A 49 -1.63 -8.52 7.72
C ILE A 49 -1.33 -10.01 7.84
N GLU A 50 -1.67 -10.64 8.97
CA GLU A 50 -1.49 -12.08 9.17
C GLU A 50 -2.31 -12.91 8.17
N THR A 51 -3.57 -12.53 7.96
CA THR A 51 -4.44 -13.18 6.96
C THR A 51 -3.83 -13.08 5.55
N LEU A 52 -3.31 -11.91 5.18
CA LEU A 52 -2.65 -11.70 3.89
C LEU A 52 -1.38 -12.55 3.76
N ARG A 53 -0.60 -12.70 4.83
CA ARG A 53 0.59 -13.55 4.85
C ARG A 53 0.29 -15.04 4.70
N GLN A 54 -0.91 -15.49 5.06
CA GLN A 54 -1.36 -16.86 4.81
C GLN A 54 -1.81 -17.07 3.36
N GLN A 55 -2.26 -16.01 2.69
CA GLN A 55 -2.78 -16.06 1.32
C GLN A 55 -1.69 -15.81 0.27
N PHE A 56 -0.68 -15.02 0.61
CA PHE A 56 0.37 -14.60 -0.30
C PHE A 56 1.77 -14.82 0.32
N PRO A 57 2.80 -15.16 -0.48
CA PRO A 57 4.18 -15.34 -0.06
C PRO A 57 4.87 -13.98 0.18
N ILE A 58 4.36 -13.24 1.17
CA ILE A 58 4.87 -11.92 1.56
C ILE A 58 6.14 -12.11 2.40
N SER A 59 7.28 -11.72 1.83
CA SER A 59 8.57 -11.72 2.52
C SER A 59 9.06 -10.32 2.91
N LEU A 60 8.45 -9.28 2.34
CA LEU A 60 8.81 -7.89 2.56
C LEU A 60 7.56 -7.03 2.78
N MET A 61 7.62 -6.18 3.81
CA MET A 61 6.71 -5.07 4.02
C MET A 61 7.43 -3.74 3.75
N VAL A 62 6.79 -2.91 2.95
CA VAL A 62 7.13 -1.50 2.82
C VAL A 62 6.16 -0.71 3.68
N MET A 63 6.68 0.00 4.67
CA MET A 63 5.89 0.77 5.61
C MET A 63 6.21 2.25 5.47
N GLY A 64 5.16 3.07 5.56
CA GLY A 64 5.29 4.50 5.65
C GLY A 64 6.10 4.97 6.88
N ASP A 65 6.85 6.06 6.75
CA ASP A 65 7.74 6.60 7.79
C ASP A 65 7.14 7.77 8.61
N GLN A 66 5.81 7.95 8.56
CA GLN A 66 5.09 8.94 9.34
C GLN A 66 5.24 8.81 10.88
N THR A 67 4.66 9.75 11.62
CA THR A 67 4.77 9.92 13.09
C THR A 67 4.51 8.65 13.90
N THR A 68 3.63 7.75 13.44
CA THR A 68 3.24 6.51 14.13
C THR A 68 4.14 5.31 13.78
N ALA A 69 5.05 5.44 12.80
CA ALA A 69 5.84 4.34 12.25
C ALA A 69 6.65 3.57 13.31
N LYS A 70 7.25 4.27 14.29
CA LYS A 70 8.04 3.63 15.36
C LYS A 70 7.17 2.70 16.23
N GLN A 71 5.99 3.17 16.62
CA GLN A 71 5.06 2.40 17.44
C GLN A 71 4.57 1.17 16.66
N TRP A 72 4.20 1.35 15.40
CA TRP A 72 3.76 0.26 14.54
C TRP A 72 4.84 -0.78 14.30
N LYS A 73 6.08 -0.36 14.03
CA LYS A 73 7.22 -1.28 13.87
C LYS A 73 7.43 -2.14 15.11
N LEU A 74 7.34 -1.55 16.30
CA LEU A 74 7.45 -2.27 17.57
C LEU A 74 6.31 -3.28 17.73
N GLN A 75 5.06 -2.84 17.51
CA GLN A 75 3.88 -3.70 17.67
C GLN A 75 3.89 -4.87 16.69
N LEU A 76 4.27 -4.63 15.42
CA LEU A 76 4.44 -5.67 14.40
C LEU A 76 5.53 -6.67 14.81
N GLY A 77 6.68 -6.19 15.28
CA GLY A 77 7.77 -7.05 15.73
C GLY A 77 7.45 -7.92 16.95
N GLN A 78 6.51 -7.48 17.80
CA GLN A 78 6.07 -8.21 18.99
C GLN A 78 4.92 -9.19 18.73
N THR A 79 4.08 -8.90 17.74
CA THR A 79 2.81 -9.61 17.53
C THR A 79 2.91 -10.66 16.42
N LEU A 80 3.69 -10.38 15.36
CA LEU A 80 3.81 -11.30 14.24
C LEU A 80 4.61 -12.55 14.65
N VAL A 81 4.02 -13.73 14.41
CA VAL A 81 4.62 -15.04 14.72
C VAL A 81 5.97 -15.23 14.02
N GLU A 82 6.05 -14.81 12.76
CA GLU A 82 7.25 -14.86 11.95
C GLU A 82 7.76 -13.46 11.67
N GLN A 83 9.07 -13.26 11.79
CA GLN A 83 9.70 -11.97 11.50
C GLN A 83 9.46 -11.58 10.04
N LEU A 84 8.95 -10.36 9.85
CA LEU A 84 8.73 -9.76 8.55
C LEU A 84 9.78 -8.67 8.34
N ASN A 85 10.45 -8.68 7.19
CA ASN A 85 11.37 -7.60 6.84
C ASN A 85 10.55 -6.32 6.60
N ILE A 86 10.86 -5.24 7.32
CA ILE A 86 10.13 -3.96 7.21
C ILE A 86 11.09 -2.87 6.76
N ILE A 87 10.85 -2.33 5.56
CA ILE A 87 11.56 -1.20 5.00
C ILE A 87 10.70 0.06 5.13
N LEU A 88 11.28 1.12 5.70
CA LEU A 88 10.62 2.42 5.80
C LEU A 88 10.80 3.21 4.50
N VAL A 89 9.72 3.81 4.01
CA VAL A 89 9.72 4.65 2.80
C VAL A 89 9.08 6.00 3.08
N ASP A 90 9.81 7.05 2.70
CA ASP A 90 9.37 8.45 2.78
C ASP A 90 8.02 8.69 2.08
N GLU A 91 7.10 9.28 2.85
CA GLU A 91 5.71 9.53 2.48
C GLU A 91 5.40 10.96 2.02
N ARG A 92 6.39 11.84 1.85
CA ARG A 92 6.13 13.23 1.46
C ARG A 92 5.19 13.32 0.24
N TYR A 93 4.14 14.14 0.40
CA TYR A 93 3.09 14.41 -0.59
C TYR A 93 2.20 13.22 -1.02
N SER A 94 2.27 12.09 -0.32
CA SER A 94 1.55 10.85 -0.68
C SER A 94 0.03 11.02 -0.75
N THR A 95 -0.57 11.88 0.08
CA THR A 95 -2.04 12.06 0.07
C THR A 95 -2.55 12.75 -1.20
N LEU A 96 -1.81 13.73 -1.74
CA LEU A 96 -2.21 14.38 -2.99
C LEU A 96 -2.04 13.41 -4.17
N GLU A 97 -0.90 12.72 -4.23
CA GLU A 97 -0.64 11.69 -5.23
C GLU A 97 -1.69 10.56 -5.17
N ALA A 98 -2.07 10.11 -3.97
CA ALA A 98 -3.10 9.09 -3.79
C ALA A 98 -4.48 9.55 -4.29
N ARG A 99 -4.80 10.85 -4.18
CA ARG A 99 -6.04 11.39 -4.74
C ARG A 99 -6.03 11.36 -6.27
N ASP A 100 -4.92 11.73 -6.89
CA ASP A 100 -4.79 11.65 -8.34
C ASP A 100 -4.82 10.19 -8.82
N ARG A 101 -4.11 9.30 -8.11
CA ARG A 101 -4.11 7.85 -8.37
C ARG A 101 -5.50 7.23 -8.23
N TYR A 102 -6.30 7.67 -7.25
CA TYR A 102 -7.70 7.25 -7.12
C TYR A 102 -8.51 7.54 -8.39
N TRP A 103 -8.37 8.74 -8.97
CA TRP A 103 -9.13 9.10 -10.18
C TRP A 103 -8.61 8.41 -11.46
N GLN A 104 -7.36 7.95 -11.47
CA GLN A 104 -6.84 7.08 -12.54
C GLN A 104 -7.45 5.67 -12.44
N MET A 105 -7.54 5.10 -11.24
CA MET A 105 -8.10 3.77 -10.99
C MET A 105 -9.63 3.75 -11.13
N TYR A 106 -10.30 4.81 -10.68
CA TYR A 106 -11.74 4.96 -10.65
C TYR A 106 -12.16 6.26 -11.36
N PRO A 107 -12.18 6.28 -12.71
CA PRO A 107 -12.53 7.48 -13.46
C PRO A 107 -13.89 8.06 -13.02
N PRO A 108 -14.00 9.39 -12.85
CA PRO A 108 -15.22 10.02 -12.35
C PRO A 108 -16.39 9.80 -13.30
N LYS A 109 -17.55 9.46 -12.74
CA LYS A 109 -18.80 9.22 -13.47
C LYS A 109 -19.85 10.28 -13.10
N GLY A 110 -20.84 10.49 -13.97
CA GLY A 110 -21.95 11.41 -13.73
C GLY A 110 -21.51 12.86 -13.48
N LEU A 111 -22.13 13.52 -12.50
CA LEU A 111 -21.87 14.92 -12.15
C LEU A 111 -20.42 15.18 -11.72
N THR A 112 -19.76 14.20 -11.11
CA THR A 112 -18.35 14.32 -10.69
C THR A 112 -17.41 14.54 -11.88
N ARG A 113 -17.81 14.14 -13.10
CA ARG A 113 -17.04 14.39 -14.33
C ARG A 113 -16.97 15.89 -14.65
N LEU A 114 -17.98 16.67 -14.29
CA LEU A 114 -18.06 18.12 -14.54
C LEU A 114 -17.23 18.93 -13.53
N VAL A 115 -16.91 18.34 -12.37
CA VAL A 115 -16.06 18.97 -11.36
C VAL A 115 -14.59 18.96 -11.85
N PRO A 116 -13.86 20.09 -11.81
CA PRO A 116 -12.42 20.13 -12.14
C PRO A 116 -11.61 19.18 -11.27
N GLN A 117 -10.59 18.52 -11.82
CA GLN A 117 -9.83 17.46 -11.14
C GLN A 117 -9.34 17.86 -9.74
N GLY A 118 -8.73 19.04 -9.59
CA GLY A 118 -8.21 19.51 -8.30
C GLY A 118 -9.29 19.70 -7.21
N MET A 119 -10.56 19.84 -7.61
CA MET A 119 -11.69 19.98 -6.69
C MET A 119 -12.37 18.64 -6.38
N ARG A 120 -12.02 17.56 -7.09
CA ARG A 120 -12.62 16.25 -6.86
C ARG A 120 -12.09 15.64 -5.56
N GLN A 121 -13.00 15.23 -4.69
CA GLN A 121 -12.68 14.53 -3.46
C GLN A 121 -13.09 13.06 -3.59
N PRO A 122 -12.19 12.10 -3.31
CA PRO A 122 -12.55 10.69 -3.27
C PRO A 122 -13.68 10.46 -2.24
N PRO A 123 -14.72 9.68 -2.57
CA PRO A 123 -15.83 9.40 -1.65
C PRO A 123 -15.48 8.37 -0.56
N ARG A 124 -14.23 7.92 -0.50
CA ARG A 124 -13.72 6.94 0.47
C ARG A 124 -12.32 7.32 0.96
N PRO A 125 -11.90 6.82 2.14
CA PRO A 125 -10.49 6.82 2.53
C PRO A 125 -9.60 6.22 1.44
N ILE A 126 -8.39 6.76 1.26
CA ILE A 126 -7.45 6.41 0.18
C ILE A 126 -6.10 5.92 0.71
N ASP A 127 -6.03 5.60 1.99
CA ASP A 127 -4.81 5.14 2.68
C ASP A 127 -4.28 3.84 2.04
N ASP A 128 -5.16 3.00 1.49
CA ASP A 128 -4.81 1.82 0.69
C ASP A 128 -4.06 2.17 -0.61
N ILE A 129 -4.38 3.31 -1.21
CA ILE A 129 -3.69 3.85 -2.38
C ILE A 129 -2.35 4.47 -1.95
N VAL A 130 -2.26 5.06 -0.77
CA VAL A 130 -0.96 5.46 -0.20
C VAL A 130 -0.07 4.23 -0.03
N ALA A 131 -0.59 3.14 0.56
CA ALA A 131 0.13 1.88 0.70
C ALA A 131 0.61 1.30 -0.65
N LEU A 132 -0.22 1.40 -1.70
CA LEU A 132 0.17 1.07 -3.07
C LEU A 132 1.36 1.91 -3.57
N LEU A 133 1.26 3.25 -3.42
CA LEU A 133 2.31 4.18 -3.86
C LEU A 133 3.63 3.95 -3.11
N LEU A 134 3.59 3.53 -1.86
CA LEU A 134 4.79 3.16 -1.10
C LEU A 134 5.54 2.00 -1.74
N ILE A 135 4.83 0.96 -2.19
CA ILE A 135 5.43 -0.16 -2.91
C ILE A 135 6.03 0.33 -4.24
N GLU A 136 5.30 1.13 -5.00
CA GLU A 136 5.79 1.68 -6.27
C GLU A 136 7.07 2.51 -6.08
N ARG A 137 7.11 3.36 -5.05
CA ARG A 137 8.31 4.14 -4.68
C ARG A 137 9.49 3.25 -4.33
N TYR A 138 9.26 2.19 -3.56
CA TYR A 138 10.30 1.21 -3.23
C TYR A 138 10.86 0.52 -4.48
N LEU A 139 9.99 -0.01 -5.34
CA LEU A 139 10.40 -0.67 -6.58
C LEU A 139 11.15 0.27 -7.53
N ASN A 140 10.73 1.53 -7.60
CA ASN A 140 11.42 2.54 -8.41
C ASN A 140 12.82 2.84 -7.88
N ARG A 141 13.02 2.92 -6.55
CA ARG A 141 14.35 3.10 -5.96
C ARG A 141 15.28 1.94 -6.30
N LEU A 142 14.80 0.70 -6.14
CA LEU A 142 15.58 -0.49 -6.52
C LEU A 142 16.03 -0.46 -7.98
N THR A 143 15.15 -0.04 -8.89
CA THR A 143 15.48 0.03 -10.32
C THR A 143 16.46 1.16 -10.63
N SER A 144 16.30 2.33 -10.00
CA SER A 144 17.20 3.47 -10.16
C SER A 144 18.60 3.21 -9.62
N ASP A 145 18.72 2.55 -8.46
CA ASP A 145 20.00 2.19 -7.85
C ASP A 145 20.76 1.17 -8.72
N ILE A 146 20.05 0.26 -9.39
CA ILE A 146 20.62 -0.68 -10.36
C ILE A 146 21.13 0.02 -11.62
N LEU A 147 20.49 1.12 -12.06
CA LEU A 147 20.90 1.86 -13.27
C LEU A 147 22.06 2.84 -13.04
N LEU A 148 22.44 3.08 -11.79
CA LEU A 148 23.58 3.95 -11.41
C LEU A 148 24.86 3.16 -11.09
N HIS A 149 24.83 1.83 -11.23
CA HIS A 149 25.96 0.91 -11.05
C HIS A 149 26.17 0.05 -12.30
#